data_AF-A0A845W8B6-F1
#
_entry.id   AF-A0A845W8B6-F1
#
_cell.length_a   1.000
_cell.length_b   1.000
_cell.length_c   1.000
_cell.angle_alpha   90.00
_cell.angle_beta   90.00
_cell.angle_gamma   90.00
#
_symmetry.space_group_name_H-M   'P 1'
#
loop_
_entity.id
_entity.type
_entity.pdbx_description
1 polymer ?
#
loop_
_entity_poly.entity_id
_entity_poly.type
_entity_poly.pdbx_seq_one_letter_code
_entity_poly.pdbx_strand_id
1 'polypeptide(L)'
;MNTLSQRQYHGQGEDRQYEPLIDPDNNQIFKDVPIKKEPYIAPKHLAEAVNDALYLRRPLLLEGEPGCGKTRLAYSIAYELGYPLKECYIRSTSRAEDLLYTYDNIQRLYDIQEGKLIKTKQEEQQTDNPEKSTNAIDRKKYVELGKLGEAIQLSA
;
A
#
# COMPACT_ATOMS: atom_id res chain seq x y z
N MET A 1 10.30 14.60 12.91
CA MET A 1 9.69 13.31 12.49
C MET A 1 8.67 12.85 13.53
N ASN A 2 7.61 13.64 13.78
CA ASN A 2 6.71 13.44 14.92
C ASN A 2 5.25 13.75 14.57
N THR A 3 4.80 13.43 13.35
CA THR A 3 3.52 13.91 12.83
C THR A 3 2.42 12.84 12.79
N LEU A 4 2.77 11.55 12.67
CA LEU A 4 1.78 10.46 12.56
C LEU A 4 1.03 10.20 13.87
N SER A 5 1.72 10.24 15.02
CA SER A 5 1.12 10.02 16.35
C SER A 5 0.23 11.16 16.84
N GLN A 6 0.33 12.34 16.21
CA GLN A 6 -0.41 13.54 16.62
C GLN A 6 -1.73 13.71 15.83
N ARG A 7 -1.91 13.00 14.71
CA ARG A 7 -3.14 13.06 13.91
C ARG A 7 -4.22 12.20 14.58
N GLN A 8 -5.28 12.84 15.04
CA GLN A 8 -6.45 12.18 15.64
C GLN A 8 -7.67 12.33 14.73
N TYR A 9 -8.44 11.26 14.59
CA TYR A 9 -9.71 11.26 13.89
C TYR A 9 -10.81 11.80 14.82
N HIS A 10 -11.53 12.82 14.36
CA HIS A 10 -12.59 13.47 15.11
C HIS A 10 -13.97 13.11 14.56
N GLY A 11 -14.10 12.92 13.24
CA GLY A 11 -15.37 12.51 12.63
C GLY A 11 -16.51 13.51 12.86
N GLN A 12 -16.21 14.82 12.85
CA GLN A 12 -17.21 15.87 13.07
C GLN A 12 -17.91 16.33 11.78
N GLY A 13 -17.56 15.73 10.63
CA GLY A 13 -18.06 16.16 9.32
C GLY A 13 -17.56 17.53 8.86
N GLU A 14 -16.60 18.12 9.58
CA GLU A 14 -16.00 19.41 9.26
C GLU A 14 -14.98 19.30 8.12
N ASP A 15 -14.90 20.35 7.32
CA ASP A 15 -13.95 20.47 6.21
C ASP A 15 -12.60 20.96 6.75
N ARG A 16 -11.81 20.05 7.30
CA ARG A 16 -10.45 20.37 7.72
C ARG A 16 -9.55 20.51 6.50
N GLN A 17 -8.55 21.39 6.58
CA GLN A 17 -7.54 21.53 5.53
C GLN A 17 -6.85 20.17 5.35
N TYR A 18 -7.16 19.52 4.23
CA TYR A 18 -6.63 18.23 3.87
C TYR A 18 -5.13 18.34 3.58
N GLU A 19 -4.32 17.71 4.41
CA GLU A 19 -2.86 17.64 4.25
C GLU A 19 -2.45 16.20 3.92
N PRO A 20 -2.26 15.88 2.62
CA PRO A 20 -1.85 14.54 2.22
C PRO A 20 -0.54 14.17 2.89
N LEU A 21 -0.42 12.93 3.32
CA LEU A 21 0.89 12.40 3.69
C LEU A 21 1.76 12.30 2.43
N ILE A 22 3.01 12.66 2.63
CA ILE A 22 4.05 12.57 1.62
C ILE A 22 4.79 11.26 1.87
N ASP A 23 5.01 10.51 0.80
CA ASP A 23 5.82 9.30 0.82
C ASP A 23 7.27 9.66 1.27
N PRO A 24 7.76 9.10 2.39
CA PRO A 24 9.09 9.40 2.89
C PRO A 24 10.21 8.99 1.92
N ASP A 25 9.97 8.01 1.04
CA ASP A 25 11.00 7.46 0.16
C ASP A 25 11.22 8.33 -1.09
N ASN A 26 10.12 8.86 -1.65
CA ASN A 26 10.13 9.55 -2.95
C ASN A 26 9.76 11.04 -2.86
N ASN A 27 9.41 11.53 -1.66
CA ASN A 27 8.95 12.89 -1.39
C ASN A 27 7.77 13.34 -2.29
N GLN A 28 6.93 12.39 -2.69
CA GLN A 28 5.75 12.59 -3.53
C GLN A 28 4.46 12.35 -2.74
N ILE A 29 3.38 13.02 -3.15
CA ILE A 29 2.04 12.77 -2.60
C ILE A 29 1.58 11.36 -3.01
N PHE A 30 0.99 10.61 -2.08
CA PHE A 30 0.37 9.33 -2.41
C PHE A 30 -0.71 9.50 -3.49
N LYS A 31 -0.67 8.67 -4.53
CA LYS A 31 -1.63 8.73 -5.66
C LYS A 31 -3.03 8.24 -5.28
N ASP A 32 -3.12 7.40 -4.24
CA ASP A 32 -4.35 6.71 -3.83
C ASP A 32 -5.03 7.36 -2.62
N VAL A 33 -4.81 8.66 -2.40
CA VAL A 33 -5.54 9.37 -1.34
C VAL A 33 -6.89 9.85 -1.89
N PRO A 34 -8.02 9.68 -1.18
CA PRO A 34 -9.28 10.23 -1.61
C PRO A 34 -9.20 11.76 -1.75
N ILE A 35 -9.22 12.23 -2.99
CA ILE A 35 -9.21 13.66 -3.34
C ILE A 35 -10.57 14.30 -3.06
N LYS A 36 -11.63 13.49 -2.94
CA LYS A 36 -13.00 13.95 -2.74
C LYS A 36 -13.32 14.09 -1.26
N LYS A 37 -13.87 15.25 -0.89
CA LYS A 37 -14.38 15.55 0.45
C LYS A 37 -15.40 14.49 0.90
N GLU A 38 -15.16 13.92 2.07
CA GLU A 38 -16.05 12.93 2.69
C GLU A 38 -16.46 13.36 4.11
N PRO A 39 -17.49 14.22 4.23
CA PRO A 39 -18.00 14.63 5.54
C PRO A 39 -18.76 13.45 6.16
N TYR A 40 -18.21 12.90 7.24
CA TYR A 40 -18.79 11.80 7.99
C TYR A 40 -18.93 12.21 9.46
N ILE A 41 -20.11 12.00 10.01
CA ILE A 41 -20.40 12.26 11.42
C ILE A 41 -20.28 10.92 12.15
N ALA A 42 -19.16 10.71 12.83
CA ALA A 42 -18.92 9.51 13.62
C ALA A 42 -19.41 9.72 15.06
N PRO A 43 -20.06 8.71 15.68
CA PRO A 43 -20.31 8.76 17.11
C PRO A 43 -18.98 8.68 17.87
N LYS A 44 -18.92 9.31 19.05
CA LYS A 44 -17.68 9.46 19.84
C LYS A 44 -16.95 8.13 20.07
N HIS A 45 -17.67 7.07 20.44
CA HIS A 45 -17.07 5.75 20.69
C HIS A 45 -16.40 5.15 19.44
N LEU A 46 -16.92 5.43 18.23
CA LEU A 46 -16.36 4.95 16.98
C LEU A 46 -15.08 5.71 16.64
N ALA A 47 -15.07 7.03 16.87
CA ALA A 47 -13.87 7.84 16.69
C ALA A 47 -12.76 7.42 17.67
N GLU A 48 -13.12 7.14 18.93
CA GLU A 48 -12.20 6.60 19.94
C GLU A 48 -11.62 5.25 19.51
N ALA A 49 -12.45 4.30 19.06
CA ALA A 49 -11.98 3.00 18.59
C ALA A 49 -11.02 3.10 17.39
N VAL A 50 -11.25 4.04 16.47
CA VAL A 50 -10.34 4.34 15.37
C VAL A 50 -9.00 4.88 15.88
N ASN A 51 -9.04 5.85 16.80
CA ASN A 51 -7.84 6.43 17.39
C ASN A 51 -7.04 5.40 18.20
N ASP A 52 -7.70 4.53 18.95
CA ASP A 52 -7.07 3.45 19.70
C ASP A 52 -6.38 2.44 18.76
N ALA A 53 -7.05 2.05 17.68
CA ALA A 53 -6.46 1.17 16.67
C ALA A 53 -5.21 1.78 16.01
N LEU A 54 -5.27 3.07 15.68
CA LEU A 54 -4.13 3.82 15.14
C LEU A 54 -2.99 3.90 16.15
N TYR A 55 -3.28 4.20 17.41
CA TYR A 55 -2.29 4.30 18.47
C TYR A 55 -1.61 2.95 18.76
N LEU A 56 -2.40 1.88 18.84
CA LEU A 56 -1.91 0.51 19.09
C LEU A 56 -1.25 -0.13 17.87
N ARG A 57 -1.37 0.48 16.68
CA ARG A 57 -0.96 -0.10 15.39
C ARG A 57 -1.57 -1.49 15.18
N ARG A 58 -2.85 -1.63 15.53
CA ARG A 58 -3.61 -2.87 15.39
C ARG A 58 -4.71 -2.70 14.33
N PRO A 59 -5.01 -3.74 13.55
CA PRO A 59 -6.09 -3.67 12.58
C PRO A 59 -7.45 -3.53 13.29
N LEU A 60 -8.33 -2.71 12.72
CA LEU A 60 -9.71 -2.53 13.18
C LEU A 60 -10.68 -3.20 12.21
N LEU A 61 -11.49 -4.14 12.71
CA LEU A 61 -12.56 -4.78 11.95
C LEU A 61 -13.91 -4.15 12.31
N LEU A 62 -14.70 -3.78 11.30
CA LEU A 62 -16.00 -3.13 11.48
C LEU A 62 -17.15 -4.06 11.06
N GLU A 63 -18.03 -4.39 12.00
CA GLU A 63 -19.21 -5.24 11.77
C GLU A 63 -20.52 -4.46 11.90
N GLY A 64 -21.57 -4.87 11.17
CA GLY A 64 -22.92 -4.31 11.25
C GLY A 64 -23.67 -4.33 9.91
N GLU A 65 -24.87 -3.77 9.90
CA GLU A 65 -25.81 -3.89 8.79
C GLU A 65 -25.30 -3.25 7.47
N PRO A 66 -25.75 -3.77 6.32
CA PRO A 66 -25.45 -3.14 5.03
C PRO A 66 -26.02 -1.71 5.01
N GLY A 67 -25.21 -0.76 4.54
CA GLY A 67 -25.63 0.65 4.44
C GLY A 67 -25.32 1.52 5.66
N CYS A 68 -24.77 0.99 6.76
CA CYS A 68 -24.36 1.79 7.92
C CYS A 68 -23.11 2.68 7.70
N GLY A 69 -22.67 2.86 6.46
CA GLY A 69 -21.54 3.75 6.14
C GLY A 69 -20.16 3.22 6.51
N LYS A 70 -19.96 1.90 6.66
CA LYS A 70 -18.66 1.28 6.98
C LYS A 70 -17.56 1.66 5.99
N THR A 71 -17.84 1.51 4.70
CA THR A 71 -16.91 1.90 3.64
C THR A 71 -16.64 3.41 3.70
N ARG A 72 -17.68 4.21 3.95
CA ARG A 72 -17.60 5.66 4.01
C ARG A 72 -16.77 6.17 5.18
N LEU A 73 -16.80 5.47 6.32
CA LEU A 73 -15.92 5.73 7.45
C LEU A 73 -14.45 5.60 7.03
N ALA A 74 -14.08 4.55 6.29
CA ALA A 74 -12.70 4.36 5.83
C ALA A 74 -12.23 5.54 4.95
N TYR A 75 -13.07 6.01 4.02
CA TYR A 75 -12.76 7.21 3.22
C TYR A 75 -12.65 8.47 4.09
N SER A 76 -13.54 8.65 5.06
CA SER A 76 -13.50 9.79 5.97
C SER A 76 -12.22 9.82 6.80
N ILE A 77 -11.79 8.67 7.32
CA ILE A 77 -10.53 8.55 8.07
C ILE A 77 -9.34 8.91 7.17
N ALA A 78 -9.29 8.34 5.96
CA ALA A 78 -8.22 8.62 5.00
C ALA A 78 -8.18 10.11 4.60
N TYR A 79 -9.34 10.73 4.40
CA TYR A 79 -9.47 12.16 4.10
C TYR A 79 -9.03 13.02 5.30
N GLU A 80 -9.63 12.85 6.48
CA GLU A 80 -9.35 13.70 7.64
C GLU A 80 -7.89 13.60 8.10
N LEU A 81 -7.29 12.40 8.01
CA LEU A 81 -5.91 12.15 8.43
C LEU A 81 -4.89 12.24 7.30
N GLY A 82 -5.32 12.43 6.05
CA GLY A 82 -4.45 12.46 4.86
C GLY A 82 -3.73 11.14 4.55
N TYR A 83 -4.25 10.00 5.03
CA TYR A 83 -3.67 8.68 4.80
C TYR A 83 -4.01 8.14 3.41
N PRO A 84 -3.09 7.44 2.72
CA PRO A 84 -3.42 6.71 1.50
C PRO A 84 -4.48 5.63 1.78
N LEU A 85 -5.46 5.51 0.89
CA LEU A 85 -6.50 4.49 1.00
C LEU A 85 -6.30 3.42 -0.07
N LYS A 86 -6.04 2.18 0.37
CA LYS A 86 -5.94 1.03 -0.52
C LYS A 86 -7.23 0.23 -0.47
N GLU A 87 -8.03 0.35 -1.52
CA GLU A 87 -9.26 -0.42 -1.64
C GLU A 87 -8.99 -1.85 -2.12
N CYS A 88 -9.62 -2.81 -1.47
CA CYS A 88 -9.53 -4.21 -1.86
C CYS A 88 -10.88 -4.90 -1.68
N TYR A 89 -11.32 -5.64 -2.70
CA TYR A 89 -12.55 -6.41 -2.67
C TYR A 89 -12.25 -7.89 -2.45
N ILE A 90 -12.84 -8.46 -1.41
CA ILE A 90 -12.65 -9.86 -1.03
C ILE A 90 -13.88 -10.68 -1.45
N ARG A 91 -13.65 -11.82 -2.09
CA ARG A 91 -14.67 -12.82 -2.48
C ARG A 91 -14.34 -14.16 -1.83
N SER A 92 -15.28 -15.11 -1.84
CA SER A 92 -15.05 -16.47 -1.31
C SER A 92 -13.91 -17.22 -2.02
N THR A 93 -13.58 -16.82 -3.24
CA THR A 93 -12.48 -17.39 -4.05
C THR A 93 -11.16 -16.65 -3.89
N SER A 94 -11.12 -15.53 -3.16
CA SER A 94 -9.91 -14.73 -2.98
C SER A 94 -8.95 -15.43 -2.02
N ARG A 95 -7.67 -15.52 -2.38
CA ARG A 95 -6.60 -16.05 -1.51
C ARG A 95 -5.79 -14.91 -0.91
N ALA A 96 -5.16 -15.17 0.23
CA ALA A 96 -4.28 -14.20 0.87
C ALA A 96 -3.08 -13.82 -0.02
N GLU A 97 -2.58 -14.79 -0.79
CA GLU A 97 -1.50 -14.62 -1.76
C GLU A 97 -1.83 -13.52 -2.78
N ASP A 98 -3.06 -13.54 -3.32
CA ASP A 98 -3.56 -12.57 -4.31
C ASP A 98 -3.53 -11.12 -3.78
N LEU A 99 -3.60 -10.94 -2.46
CA LEU A 99 -3.59 -9.63 -1.82
C LEU A 99 -2.18 -9.12 -1.55
N LEU A 100 -1.25 -10.03 -1.31
CA LEU A 100 0.13 -9.72 -0.94
C LEU A 100 0.97 -9.46 -2.17
N TYR A 101 1.11 -10.46 -3.06
CA TYR A 101 1.88 -10.34 -4.29
C TYR A 101 1.53 -11.44 -5.28
N THR A 102 1.65 -11.12 -6.57
CA THR A 102 1.64 -12.09 -7.66
C THR A 102 3.07 -12.32 -8.14
N TYR A 103 3.37 -13.56 -8.51
CA TYR A 103 4.67 -13.93 -9.04
C TYR A 103 4.53 -14.47 -10.45
N ASP A 104 5.10 -13.76 -11.43
CA ASP A 104 5.07 -14.18 -12.82
C ASP A 104 6.14 -15.24 -13.09
N ASN A 105 5.78 -16.50 -12.82
CA ASN A 105 6.61 -17.66 -13.13
C ASN A 105 6.85 -17.82 -14.64
N ILE A 106 5.90 -17.38 -15.47
CA ILE A 106 5.95 -17.56 -16.92
C ILE A 106 6.99 -16.60 -17.50
N GLN A 107 6.89 -15.31 -17.20
CA GLN A 107 7.87 -14.32 -17.62
C GLN A 107 9.27 -14.66 -17.12
N ARG A 108 9.40 -15.17 -15.89
CA ARG A 108 10.68 -15.67 -15.40
C ARG A 108 11.20 -16.85 -16.21
N LEU A 109 10.35 -17.81 -16.53
CA LEU A 109 10.74 -18.96 -17.34
C LEU A 109 11.17 -18.52 -18.74
N TYR A 110 10.43 -17.58 -19.37
CA TYR A 110 10.81 -16.97 -20.65
C TYR A 110 12.18 -16.31 -20.56
N ASP A 111 12.42 -15.45 -19.57
CA ASP A 111 13.73 -14.78 -19.40
C ASP A 111 14.88 -15.77 -19.16
N ILE A 112 14.61 -16.91 -18.50
CA ILE A 112 15.59 -18.00 -18.31
C ILE A 112 15.88 -18.69 -19.65
N GLN A 113 14.85 -18.99 -20.44
CA GLN A 113 14.97 -19.65 -21.74
C GLN A 113 15.63 -18.74 -22.78
N GLU A 114 15.26 -17.47 -22.79
CA GLU A 114 15.88 -16.41 -23.58
C GLU A 114 17.26 -16.01 -23.06
N GLY A 115 17.67 -16.56 -21.91
CA GLY A 115 19.05 -16.57 -21.43
C GLY A 115 19.77 -15.25 -21.60
N LYS A 116 19.20 -14.12 -21.15
CA LYS A 116 19.82 -12.79 -21.31
C LYS A 116 20.15 -12.46 -22.80
N LEU A 117 19.15 -12.24 -23.66
CA LEU A 117 19.32 -11.59 -24.97
C LEU A 117 20.00 -10.18 -24.90
N ILE A 118 20.26 -9.64 -23.70
CA ILE A 118 20.98 -8.38 -23.45
C ILE A 118 22.03 -8.52 -22.32
N LYS A 119 22.83 -9.59 -22.30
CA LYS A 119 24.20 -9.45 -21.76
C LYS A 119 25.26 -9.29 -22.86
N THR A 120 24.98 -9.73 -24.09
CA THR A 120 25.94 -9.66 -25.21
C THR A 120 26.07 -8.29 -25.89
N LYS A 121 25.21 -7.29 -25.62
CA LYS A 121 25.34 -5.94 -26.23
C LYS A 121 25.98 -4.87 -25.34
N GLN A 122 26.32 -5.17 -24.08
CA GLN A 122 26.95 -4.19 -23.17
C GLN A 122 28.24 -4.67 -22.49
N GLU A 123 28.68 -5.91 -22.69
CA GLU A 123 30.02 -6.36 -22.24
C GLU A 123 31.15 -5.96 -23.22
N GLU A 124 30.86 -5.22 -24.30
CA GLU A 124 31.90 -4.72 -25.24
C GLU A 124 32.69 -3.49 -24.75
N GLN A 125 32.48 -2.96 -23.54
CA GLN A 125 33.37 -1.93 -22.98
C GLN A 125 33.69 -2.18 -21.50
N GLN A 126 34.73 -3.02 -21.28
CA GLN A 126 35.75 -3.01 -20.19
C GLN A 126 35.27 -3.04 -18.71
N THR A 127 35.81 -3.81 -17.77
CA THR A 127 37.12 -4.47 -17.58
C THR A 127 36.99 -5.51 -16.43
N ASP A 128 37.81 -6.56 -16.51
CA ASP A 128 38.27 -7.56 -15.53
C ASP A 128 37.77 -7.51 -14.06
N ASN A 129 37.01 -8.55 -13.66
CA ASN A 129 37.25 -9.34 -12.44
C ASN A 129 36.29 -10.56 -12.37
N PRO A 130 36.78 -11.80 -12.18
CA PRO A 130 35.94 -12.99 -12.18
C PRO A 130 35.57 -13.39 -10.74
N GLU A 131 34.62 -12.70 -10.11
CA GLU A 131 34.08 -13.17 -8.84
C GLU A 131 32.55 -13.28 -8.86
N LYS A 132 32.12 -14.54 -8.99
CA LYS A 132 30.81 -15.09 -8.62
C LYS A 132 29.62 -14.60 -9.44
N SER A 133 29.60 -14.96 -10.72
CA SER A 133 28.35 -15.04 -11.48
C SER A 133 27.50 -16.24 -11.02
N THR A 134 26.99 -16.22 -9.79
CA THR A 134 25.75 -16.98 -9.55
C THR A 134 24.73 -16.37 -10.50
N ASN A 135 24.14 -17.19 -11.38
CA ASN A 135 23.03 -16.86 -12.27
C ASN A 135 21.75 -16.54 -11.45
N ALA A 136 21.86 -15.63 -10.48
CA ALA A 136 20.80 -15.16 -9.64
C ALA A 136 20.07 -14.07 -10.42
N ILE A 137 19.14 -14.51 -11.27
CA ILE A 137 18.14 -13.61 -11.86
C ILE A 137 17.44 -12.91 -10.69
N ASP A 138 17.39 -11.58 -10.73
CA ASP A 138 16.76 -10.79 -9.67
C ASP A 138 15.27 -11.14 -9.59
N ARG A 139 14.88 -11.78 -8.48
CA ARG A 139 13.51 -12.26 -8.29
C ARG A 139 12.51 -11.11 -8.16
N LYS A 140 12.96 -9.92 -7.74
CA LYS A 140 12.11 -8.75 -7.59
C LYS A 140 11.49 -8.30 -8.92
N LYS A 141 12.13 -8.63 -10.05
CA LYS A 141 11.61 -8.30 -11.40
C LYS A 141 10.25 -8.93 -11.70
N TYR A 142 9.94 -10.09 -11.11
CA TYR A 142 8.72 -10.86 -11.43
C TYR A 142 7.69 -10.83 -10.31
N VAL A 143 7.89 -9.98 -9.31
CA VAL A 143 6.96 -9.83 -8.19
C VAL A 143 6.20 -8.53 -8.41
N GLU A 144 4.90 -8.63 -8.57
CA GLU A 144 4.00 -7.48 -8.53
C GLU A 144 3.27 -7.49 -7.19
N LEU A 145 3.32 -6.38 -6.46
CA LEU A 145 2.63 -6.30 -5.17
C LEU A 145 1.13 -6.16 -5.36
N GLY A 146 0.37 -6.91 -4.57
CA GLY A 146 -1.06 -6.70 -4.43
C GLY A 146 -1.35 -5.51 -3.51
N LYS A 147 -2.62 -5.13 -3.37
CA LYS A 147 -3.02 -3.94 -2.59
C LYS A 147 -2.62 -3.99 -1.12
N LEU A 148 -2.64 -5.18 -0.51
CA LEU A 148 -2.17 -5.36 0.86
C LEU A 148 -0.63 -5.32 0.92
N GLY A 149 0.06 -5.90 -0.06
CA GLY A 149 1.51 -5.83 -0.16
C GLY A 149 2.03 -4.40 -0.31
N GLU A 150 1.40 -3.62 -1.19
CA GLU A 150 1.66 -2.17 -1.33
C GLU A 150 1.45 -1.45 0.01
N ALA A 151 0.32 -1.69 0.70
CA ALA A 151 0.02 -1.05 1.98
C ALA A 151 1.05 -1.38 3.07
N ILE A 152 1.48 -2.64 3.15
CA ILE A 152 2.50 -3.08 4.11
C ILE A 152 3.85 -2.42 3.80
N GLN A 153 4.24 -2.36 2.53
CA GLN A 153 5.49 -1.71 2.11
C GLN A 153 5.51 -0.23 2.50
N LEU A 154 4.37 0.47 2.40
CA LEU A 154 4.25 1.87 2.82
C LEU A 154 4.28 2.09 4.33
N SER A 155 4.05 1.03 5.12
CA SER A 155 4.00 1.10 6.58
C SER A 155 5.31 0.67 7.28
N ALA A 156 6.24 0.09 6.52
CA ALA A 156 7.52 -0.44 6.99
C ALA A 156 8.57 0.69 7.16
#